data_AF-A0AAN3TAD7-F1
#
_entry.id   AF-A0AAN3TAD7-F1
#
_cell.length_a   1.000
_cell.length_b   1.000
_cell.length_c   1.000
_cell.angle_alpha   90.00
_cell.angle_beta   90.00
_cell.angle_gamma   90.00
#
_symmetry.space_group_name_H-M   'P 1'
#
loop_
_entity.id
_entity.type
_entity.pdbx_description
1 polymer ?
#
loop_
_entity_poly.entity_id
_entity_poly.type
_entity_poly.pdbx_seq_one_letter_code
_entity_poly.pdbx_strand_id
1 'polypeptide(L)'
;MSNIWSKEETLWSFALYGTAVGAGTLFLPIQLGSAGAVVLFITALVAWPLTYWPHKALCQFILSSKTSAGEGITGAVTHYYGKKIGNLITTLYFIAFFVVVLIYAVAITNSLTEQLAKHMVIDLRIRMLVSLGVVLILNLIFLMGRHATIRVMGFLVFPLIAYFLFLSIYLVGSWQPDLLTTQVEFNQNTLHQIWISIPVMVFAFSHTPIISTFAIDRRKKYGEHAMDKCKKIMK
;
A
#
# COMPACT_ATOMS: atom_id res chain seq x y z
N MET A 1 14.86 24.00 13.19
CA MET A 1 13.93 22.88 13.43
C MET A 1 14.77 21.66 13.77
N SER A 2 14.55 21.01 14.92
CA SER A 2 15.41 19.88 15.33
C SER A 2 15.30 18.73 14.32
N ASN A 3 16.46 18.27 13.87
CA ASN A 3 16.62 17.25 12.83
C ASN A 3 16.40 15.81 13.37
N ILE A 4 15.80 15.68 14.55
CA ILE A 4 15.72 14.42 15.29
C ILE A 4 14.43 13.71 14.87
N TRP A 5 14.58 12.47 14.39
CA TRP A 5 13.48 11.59 14.03
C TRP A 5 12.71 11.15 15.28
N SER A 6 11.38 11.35 15.31
CA SER A 6 10.57 11.03 16.49
C SER A 6 9.95 9.61 16.41
N LYS A 7 9.58 9.04 17.57
CA LYS A 7 8.85 7.76 17.63
C LYS A 7 7.54 7.79 16.84
N GLU A 8 6.91 8.95 16.77
CA GLU A 8 5.67 9.14 16.01
C GLU A 8 5.93 9.18 14.50
N GLU A 9 7.02 9.82 14.06
CA GLU A 9 7.46 9.79 12.66
C GLU A 9 7.74 8.34 12.24
N THR A 10 8.40 7.55 13.09
CA THR A 10 8.57 6.09 12.89
C THR A 10 7.24 5.36 12.77
N LEU A 11 6.29 5.61 13.69
CA LEU A 11 4.99 4.93 13.68
C LEU A 11 4.21 5.24 12.40
N TRP A 12 4.24 6.49 11.93
CA TRP A 12 3.57 6.87 10.69
C TRP A 12 4.26 6.32 9.45
N SER A 13 5.59 6.34 9.37
CA SER A 13 6.31 5.69 8.27
C SER A 13 5.97 4.20 8.20
N PHE A 14 5.90 3.50 9.34
CA PHE A 14 5.49 2.10 9.38
C PHE A 14 4.01 1.89 9.08
N ALA A 15 3.12 2.78 9.50
CA ALA A 15 1.71 2.70 9.13
C ALA A 15 1.52 2.87 7.62
N LEU A 16 2.20 3.85 7.00
CA LEU A 16 2.20 4.04 5.55
C LEU A 16 2.77 2.81 4.84
N TYR A 17 3.92 2.31 5.30
CA TYR A 17 4.51 1.07 4.78
C TYR A 17 3.55 -0.12 4.92
N GLY A 18 2.93 -0.32 6.07
CA GLY A 18 1.99 -1.44 6.30
C GLY A 18 0.76 -1.41 5.41
N THR A 19 0.28 -0.22 5.05
CA THR A 19 -0.80 -0.10 4.06
C THR A 19 -0.35 -0.29 2.63
N ALA A 20 0.94 -0.04 2.33
CA ALA A 20 1.50 -0.36 1.03
C ALA A 20 1.71 -1.88 0.94
N VAL A 21 2.39 -2.49 1.91
CA VAL A 21 2.77 -3.92 1.96
C VAL A 21 1.56 -4.82 2.21
N GLY A 22 0.76 -4.96 1.16
CA GLY A 22 -0.20 -6.04 0.99
C GLY A 22 0.26 -7.02 -0.10
N ALA A 23 -0.63 -7.92 -0.51
CA ALA A 23 -0.45 -8.82 -1.65
C ALA A 23 0.13 -8.13 -2.91
N GLY A 24 -0.22 -6.85 -3.14
CA GLY A 24 0.34 -6.06 -4.23
C GLY A 24 1.86 -5.93 -4.14
N THR A 25 2.41 -5.37 -3.06
CA THR A 25 3.87 -5.19 -2.92
C THR A 25 4.62 -6.48 -2.65
N LEU A 26 3.94 -7.54 -2.22
CA LEU A 26 4.58 -8.83 -1.92
C LEU A 26 4.77 -9.68 -3.17
N PHE A 27 3.69 -9.88 -3.94
CA PHE A 27 3.73 -10.80 -5.07
C PHE A 27 4.13 -10.11 -6.37
N LEU A 28 3.77 -8.83 -6.56
CA LEU A 28 4.01 -8.15 -7.84
C LEU A 28 5.50 -7.88 -8.09
N PRO A 29 6.33 -7.48 -7.11
CA PRO A 29 7.77 -7.34 -7.34
C PRO A 29 8.48 -8.67 -7.62
N ILE A 30 8.04 -9.77 -6.99
CA ILE A 30 8.56 -11.12 -7.29
C ILE A 30 8.21 -11.51 -8.73
N GLN A 31 6.95 -11.29 -9.11
CA GLN A 31 6.49 -11.54 -10.47
C GLN A 31 7.20 -10.66 -11.50
N LEU A 32 7.49 -9.40 -11.16
CA LEU A 32 8.27 -8.49 -12.00
C LEU A 32 9.74 -8.93 -12.13
N GLY A 33 10.33 -9.45 -11.05
CA GLY A 33 11.67 -10.03 -11.08
C GLY A 33 11.76 -11.21 -12.05
N SER A 34 10.69 -12.00 -12.18
CA SER A 34 10.60 -13.07 -13.18
C SER A 34 10.43 -12.58 -14.62
N ALA A 35 9.91 -11.36 -14.81
CA ALA A 35 9.82 -10.70 -16.13
C ALA A 35 11.18 -10.18 -16.62
N GLY A 36 12.11 -9.97 -15.68
CA GLY A 36 13.53 -9.85 -15.93
C GLY A 36 14.15 -8.59 -15.34
N ALA A 37 15.49 -8.60 -15.23
CA ALA A 37 16.23 -7.58 -14.50
C ALA A 37 15.98 -6.15 -15.03
N VAL A 38 16.00 -5.97 -16.36
CA VAL A 38 15.76 -4.66 -17.00
C VAL A 38 14.36 -4.15 -16.72
N VAL A 39 13.34 -5.01 -16.84
CA VAL A 39 11.94 -4.66 -16.55
C VAL A 39 11.82 -4.23 -15.09
N LEU A 40 12.40 -5.00 -14.16
CA LEU A 40 12.38 -4.71 -12.74
C LEU A 40 12.99 -3.34 -12.43
N PHE A 41 14.20 -3.04 -12.89
CA PHE A 41 14.88 -1.79 -12.57
C PHE A 41 14.22 -0.57 -13.20
N ILE A 42 13.82 -0.65 -14.48
CA ILE A 42 13.17 0.47 -15.17
C ILE A 42 11.79 0.74 -14.55
N THR A 43 10.97 -0.29 -14.36
CA THR A 43 9.66 -0.12 -13.75
C THR A 43 9.79 0.38 -12.31
N ALA A 44 10.76 -0.07 -11.51
CA ALA A 44 10.98 0.47 -10.17
C ALA A 44 11.36 1.96 -10.19
N LEU A 45 12.26 2.36 -11.10
CA LEU A 45 12.69 3.74 -11.28
C LEU A 45 11.54 4.65 -11.72
N VAL A 46 10.64 4.16 -12.59
CA VAL A 46 9.47 4.91 -13.09
C VAL A 46 8.30 4.89 -12.09
N ALA A 47 8.13 3.82 -11.33
CA ALA A 47 7.04 3.72 -10.35
C ALA A 47 7.25 4.65 -9.15
N TRP A 48 8.49 4.88 -8.73
CA TRP A 48 8.81 5.82 -7.64
C TRP A 48 8.26 7.24 -7.86
N PRO A 49 8.56 7.93 -8.97
CA PRO A 49 8.01 9.27 -9.22
C PRO A 49 6.49 9.27 -9.38
N LEU A 50 5.95 8.26 -10.07
CA LEU A 50 4.51 8.13 -10.30
C LEU A 50 3.71 7.80 -9.04
N THR A 51 4.37 7.38 -7.96
CA THR A 51 3.74 7.18 -6.66
C THR A 51 3.97 8.39 -5.76
N TYR A 52 5.21 8.87 -5.64
CA TYR A 52 5.56 9.96 -4.73
C TYR A 52 4.83 11.27 -5.04
N TRP A 53 4.81 11.72 -6.30
CA TRP A 53 4.20 13.01 -6.64
C TRP A 53 2.68 13.05 -6.44
N PRO A 54 1.90 12.04 -6.86
CA PRO A 54 0.47 11.99 -6.58
C PRO A 54 0.16 11.94 -5.08
N HIS A 55 0.89 11.14 -4.29
CA HIS A 55 0.69 11.11 -2.84
C HIS A 55 0.99 12.46 -2.17
N LYS A 56 2.05 13.14 -2.61
CA LYS A 56 2.38 14.51 -2.17
C LYS A 56 1.28 15.50 -2.55
N ALA A 57 0.82 15.47 -3.81
CA ALA A 57 -0.23 16.36 -4.29
C ALA A 57 -1.55 16.13 -3.53
N LEU A 58 -1.90 14.87 -3.27
CA LEU A 58 -3.07 14.50 -2.48
C LEU A 58 -2.98 15.02 -1.04
N CYS A 59 -1.83 14.85 -0.39
CA CYS A 59 -1.57 15.44 0.94
C CYS A 59 -1.78 16.95 0.92
N GLN A 60 -1.20 17.66 -0.06
CA GLN A 60 -1.34 19.11 -0.19
C GLN A 60 -2.79 19.51 -0.39
N PHE A 61 -3.52 18.80 -1.26
CA PHE A 61 -4.92 19.03 -1.55
C PHE A 61 -5.83 18.88 -0.33
N ILE A 62 -5.61 17.83 0.48
CA ILE A 62 -6.35 17.62 1.73
C ILE A 62 -6.01 18.72 2.74
N LEU A 63 -4.72 19.03 2.91
CA LEU A 63 -4.26 20.04 3.87
C LEU A 63 -4.75 21.46 3.52
N SER A 64 -4.82 21.80 2.24
CA SER A 64 -5.30 23.10 1.76
C SER A 64 -6.81 23.25 1.90
N SER A 65 -7.56 22.13 1.84
CA SER A 65 -9.00 22.16 2.09
C SER A 65 -9.24 22.50 3.56
N LYS A 66 -9.89 23.64 3.84
CA LYS A 66 -10.23 24.05 5.23
C LYS A 66 -11.39 23.24 5.83
N THR A 67 -11.62 22.03 5.34
CA THR A 67 -12.71 21.13 5.72
C THR A 67 -12.44 20.50 7.08
N SER A 68 -13.53 20.08 7.73
CA SER A 68 -13.45 19.44 9.04
C SER A 68 -12.55 18.19 8.97
N ALA A 69 -11.86 17.89 10.07
CA ALA A 69 -10.94 16.77 10.15
C ALA A 69 -11.58 15.37 9.95
N GLY A 70 -12.89 15.29 9.75
CA GLY A 70 -13.59 14.04 9.46
C GLY A 70 -13.79 13.75 7.97
N GLU A 71 -13.73 14.77 7.10
CA GLU A 71 -14.21 14.62 5.72
C GLU A 71 -13.11 14.19 4.72
N GLY A 72 -11.83 14.37 5.07
CA GLY A 72 -10.71 13.84 4.27
C GLY A 72 -10.76 14.22 2.79
N ILE A 73 -10.44 13.26 1.92
CA ILE A 73 -10.44 13.44 0.46
C ILE A 73 -11.82 13.84 -0.06
N THR A 74 -12.89 13.19 0.41
CA THR A 74 -14.26 13.45 -0.07
C THR A 74 -14.74 14.85 0.29
N GLY A 75 -14.35 15.36 1.47
CA GLY A 75 -14.55 16.75 1.85
C GLY A 75 -13.74 17.72 1.01
N ALA A 76 -12.45 17.43 0.83
CA ALA A 76 -11.56 18.28 0.03
C ALA A 76 -12.07 18.44 -1.40
N VAL A 77 -12.52 17.35 -2.05
CA VAL A 77 -13.12 17.41 -3.38
C VAL A 77 -14.40 18.24 -3.38
N THR A 78 -15.29 18.02 -2.40
CA THR A 78 -16.55 18.77 -2.30
C THR A 78 -16.29 20.26 -2.07
N HIS A 79 -15.26 20.63 -1.31
CA HIS A 79 -14.90 22.02 -1.04
C HIS A 79 -14.44 22.76 -2.29
N TYR A 80 -13.62 22.14 -3.13
CA TYR A 80 -13.07 22.79 -4.33
C TYR A 80 -13.96 22.66 -5.57
N TYR A 81 -14.66 21.53 -5.73
CA TYR A 81 -15.40 21.20 -6.95
C TYR A 81 -16.92 21.15 -6.75
N GLY A 82 -17.41 21.39 -5.54
CA GLY A 82 -18.83 21.38 -5.20
C GLY A 82 -19.43 19.99 -5.03
N LYS A 83 -20.69 19.94 -4.56
CA LYS A 83 -21.37 18.72 -4.13
C LYS A 83 -21.58 17.67 -5.23
N LYS A 84 -21.85 18.10 -6.47
CA LYS A 84 -22.07 17.17 -7.60
C LYS A 84 -20.81 16.36 -7.92
N ILE A 85 -19.69 17.05 -8.10
CA ILE A 85 -18.39 16.40 -8.38
C ILE A 85 -17.91 15.64 -7.14
N GLY A 86 -18.08 16.21 -5.94
CA GLY A 86 -17.80 15.53 -4.67
C GLY A 86 -18.48 14.17 -4.56
N ASN A 87 -19.78 14.09 -4.86
CA ASN A 87 -20.51 12.83 -4.85
C ASN A 87 -20.00 11.84 -5.90
N LEU A 88 -19.74 12.28 -7.14
CA LEU A 88 -19.20 11.41 -8.19
C LEU A 88 -17.87 10.79 -7.78
N ILE A 89 -16.92 11.61 -7.30
CA ILE A 89 -15.61 11.14 -6.87
C ILE A 89 -15.74 10.23 -5.65
N THR A 90 -16.65 10.53 -4.71
CA THR A 90 -16.92 9.68 -3.55
C THR A 90 -17.41 8.29 -3.97
N THR A 91 -18.31 8.21 -4.96
CA THR A 91 -18.79 6.94 -5.51
C THR A 91 -17.67 6.16 -6.19
N LEU A 92 -16.85 6.82 -7.03
CA LEU A 92 -15.70 6.19 -7.69
C LEU A 92 -14.68 5.69 -6.66
N TYR A 93 -14.42 6.50 -5.64
CA TYR A 93 -13.56 6.13 -4.52
C TYR A 93 -14.10 4.89 -3.80
N PHE A 94 -15.40 4.87 -3.47
CA PHE A 94 -16.04 3.71 -2.85
C PHE A 94 -15.89 2.44 -3.70
N ILE A 95 -16.20 2.50 -4.99
CA ILE A 95 -16.08 1.34 -5.90
C ILE A 95 -14.64 0.85 -5.94
N ALA A 96 -13.67 1.76 -6.11
CA ALA A 96 -12.27 1.40 -6.17
C ALA A 96 -11.81 0.69 -4.89
N PHE A 97 -12.07 1.26 -3.71
CA PHE A 97 -11.67 0.65 -2.45
C PHE A 97 -12.43 -0.64 -2.13
N PHE A 98 -13.69 -0.74 -2.53
CA PHE A 98 -14.46 -1.97 -2.42
C PHE A 98 -13.79 -3.12 -3.19
N VAL A 99 -13.39 -2.88 -4.45
CA VAL A 99 -12.65 -3.88 -5.25
C VAL A 99 -11.33 -4.25 -4.58
N VAL A 100 -10.57 -3.26 -4.08
CA VAL A 100 -9.29 -3.50 -3.40
C VAL A 100 -9.48 -4.39 -2.17
N VAL A 101 -10.50 -4.12 -1.34
CA VAL A 101 -10.82 -4.94 -0.16
C VAL A 101 -11.15 -6.37 -0.56
N LEU A 102 -11.91 -6.59 -1.63
CA LEU A 102 -12.23 -7.92 -2.13
C LEU A 102 -10.97 -8.68 -2.58
N ILE A 103 -10.07 -8.03 -3.33
CA ILE A 103 -8.80 -8.64 -3.77
C ILE A 103 -7.98 -9.09 -2.56
N TYR A 104 -7.90 -8.26 -1.52
CA TYR A 104 -7.20 -8.61 -0.29
C TYR A 104 -7.85 -9.78 0.46
N ALA A 105 -9.18 -9.78 0.59
CA ALA A 105 -9.90 -10.89 1.22
C ALA A 105 -9.65 -12.22 0.49
N VAL A 106 -9.67 -12.20 -0.85
CA VAL A 106 -9.35 -13.37 -1.69
C VAL A 106 -7.90 -13.81 -1.49
N ALA A 107 -6.94 -12.88 -1.49
CA ALA A 107 -5.52 -13.19 -1.32
C ALA A 107 -5.21 -13.83 0.04
N ILE A 108 -5.78 -13.28 1.13
CA ILE A 108 -5.62 -13.84 2.48
C ILE A 108 -6.27 -15.22 2.57
N THR A 109 -7.49 -15.36 2.04
CA THR A 109 -8.19 -16.65 2.01
C THR A 109 -7.34 -17.71 1.29
N ASN A 110 -6.84 -17.39 0.09
CA ASN A 110 -6.02 -18.31 -0.69
C ASN A 110 -4.75 -18.71 0.08
N SER A 111 -4.05 -17.74 0.68
CA SER A 111 -2.83 -17.98 1.46
C SER A 111 -3.10 -18.90 2.67
N LEU A 112 -4.19 -18.66 3.40
CA LEU A 112 -4.58 -19.51 4.54
C LEU A 112 -4.97 -20.91 4.09
N THR A 113 -5.75 -21.03 3.01
CA THR A 113 -6.12 -22.35 2.47
C THR A 113 -4.91 -23.13 1.98
N GLU A 114 -3.90 -22.48 1.40
CA GLU A 114 -2.66 -23.13 0.97
C GLU A 114 -1.84 -23.66 2.16
N GLN A 115 -1.80 -22.93 3.27
CA GLN A 115 -1.17 -23.43 4.50
C GLN A 115 -1.96 -24.58 5.13
N LEU A 116 -3.29 -24.50 5.10
CA LEU A 116 -4.16 -25.56 5.62
C LEU A 116 -4.11 -26.83 4.75
N ALA A 117 -3.93 -26.67 3.42
CA ALA A 117 -3.78 -27.75 2.47
C ALA A 117 -2.58 -28.66 2.76
N LYS A 118 -1.57 -28.18 3.50
CA LYS A 118 -0.43 -29.00 3.95
C LYS A 118 -0.82 -30.07 4.97
N HIS A 119 -1.97 -29.91 5.64
CA HIS A 119 -2.39 -30.77 6.75
C HIS A 119 -3.73 -31.48 6.48
N MET A 120 -4.55 -30.95 5.56
CA MET A 120 -5.86 -31.52 5.25
C MET A 120 -6.28 -31.19 3.81
N VAL A 121 -7.18 -31.99 3.23
CA VAL A 121 -7.77 -31.70 1.92
C VAL A 121 -8.71 -30.51 2.03
N ILE A 122 -8.52 -29.50 1.17
CA ILE A 122 -9.37 -28.31 1.11
C ILE A 122 -10.46 -28.53 0.08
N ASP A 123 -11.70 -28.65 0.55
CA ASP A 123 -12.90 -28.63 -0.29
C ASP A 123 -13.48 -27.21 -0.40
N LEU A 124 -14.50 -27.06 -1.25
CA LEU A 124 -15.18 -25.76 -1.43
C LEU A 124 -15.80 -25.25 -0.12
N ARG A 125 -16.28 -26.14 0.76
CA ARG A 125 -16.92 -25.77 2.03
C ARG A 125 -15.92 -25.15 3.00
N ILE A 126 -14.76 -25.78 3.17
CA ILE A 126 -13.67 -25.27 4.02
C ILE A 126 -13.22 -23.91 3.50
N ARG A 127 -13.03 -23.76 2.17
CA ARG A 127 -12.64 -22.47 1.59
C ARG A 127 -13.67 -21.37 1.87
N MET A 128 -14.97 -21.67 1.75
CA MET A 128 -16.04 -20.72 2.10
C MET A 128 -16.01 -20.33 3.58
N LEU A 129 -15.83 -21.30 4.48
CA LEU A 129 -15.73 -21.04 5.92
C LEU A 129 -14.51 -20.19 6.27
N VAL A 130 -13.35 -20.47 5.67
CA VAL A 130 -12.12 -19.67 5.85
C VAL A 130 -12.36 -18.25 5.34
N SER A 131 -12.93 -18.08 4.14
CA SER A 131 -13.25 -16.76 3.58
C SER A 131 -14.18 -15.95 4.49
N LEU A 132 -15.25 -16.57 4.97
CA LEU A 132 -16.20 -15.94 5.89
C LEU A 132 -15.50 -15.55 7.20
N GLY A 133 -14.69 -16.44 7.77
CA GLY A 133 -13.90 -16.17 8.97
C GLY A 133 -12.94 -14.99 8.79
N VAL A 134 -12.22 -14.94 7.67
CA VAL A 134 -11.31 -13.83 7.33
C VAL A 134 -12.07 -12.51 7.28
N VAL A 135 -13.17 -12.43 6.53
CA VAL A 135 -13.96 -11.19 6.41
C VAL A 135 -14.51 -10.74 7.76
N LEU A 136 -15.01 -11.68 8.58
CA LEU A 136 -15.60 -11.39 9.89
C LEU A 136 -14.53 -10.87 10.86
N ILE A 137 -13.36 -11.49 10.92
CA ILE A 137 -12.22 -11.03 11.75
C ILE A 137 -11.76 -9.64 11.31
N LEU A 138 -11.58 -9.41 10.01
CA LEU A 138 -11.18 -8.10 9.49
C LEU A 138 -12.22 -7.01 9.82
N ASN A 139 -13.51 -7.34 9.72
CA ASN A 139 -14.58 -6.43 10.09
C ASN A 139 -14.58 -6.12 11.60
N LEU A 140 -14.40 -7.13 12.46
CA LEU A 140 -14.29 -6.94 13.92
C LEU A 140 -13.14 -6.01 14.29
N ILE A 141 -11.95 -6.19 13.69
CA ILE A 141 -10.79 -5.31 13.91
C ILE A 141 -11.12 -3.86 13.54
N PHE A 142 -11.90 -3.66 12.46
CA PHE A 142 -12.34 -2.33 12.04
C PHE A 142 -13.34 -1.72 13.04
N LEU A 143 -14.27 -2.50 13.58
CA LEU A 143 -15.26 -2.06 14.56
C LEU A 143 -14.65 -1.65 15.91
N MET A 144 -13.48 -2.18 16.27
CA MET A 144 -12.73 -1.77 17.48
C MET A 144 -12.17 -0.33 17.42
N GLY A 145 -12.31 0.34 16.27
CA GLY A 145 -12.00 1.75 16.09
C GLY A 145 -10.55 2.05 15.69
N ARG A 146 -10.31 3.30 15.29
CA ARG A 146 -9.06 3.77 14.65
C ARG A 146 -7.79 3.44 15.45
N HIS A 147 -7.82 3.60 16.77
CA HIS A 147 -6.65 3.36 17.61
C HIS A 147 -6.25 1.88 17.67
N ALA A 148 -7.23 0.97 17.71
CA ALA A 148 -6.98 -0.46 17.65
C ALA A 148 -6.44 -0.86 16.28
N THR A 149 -7.05 -0.39 15.19
CA THR A 149 -6.58 -0.67 13.82
C THR A 149 -5.14 -0.25 13.60
N ILE A 150 -4.76 0.98 13.99
CA ILE A 150 -3.38 1.48 13.83
C ILE A 150 -2.39 0.65 14.66
N ARG A 151 -2.77 0.23 15.87
CA ARG A 151 -1.91 -0.59 16.73
C ARG A 151 -1.68 -1.99 16.14
N VAL A 152 -2.74 -2.62 15.64
CA VAL A 152 -2.65 -3.95 15.00
C VAL A 152 -1.78 -3.87 13.73
N MET A 153 -2.03 -2.88 12.87
CA MET A 153 -1.24 -2.68 11.66
C MET A 153 0.23 -2.43 11.99
N GLY A 154 0.51 -1.53 12.95
CA GLY A 154 1.87 -1.27 13.42
C GLY A 154 2.55 -2.54 13.93
N PHE A 155 1.88 -3.33 14.78
CA PHE A 155 2.41 -4.59 15.30
C PHE A 155 2.69 -5.62 14.20
N LEU A 156 1.81 -5.75 13.20
CA LEU A 156 1.94 -6.74 12.12
C LEU A 156 3.06 -6.40 11.14
N VAL A 157 3.33 -5.10 10.94
CA VAL A 157 4.40 -4.63 10.05
C VAL A 157 5.79 -4.97 10.56
N PHE A 158 6.03 -4.94 11.88
CA PHE A 158 7.37 -5.17 12.43
C PHE A 158 7.91 -6.58 12.13
N PRO A 159 7.19 -7.69 12.46
CA PRO A 159 7.61 -9.04 12.09
C PRO A 159 7.78 -9.21 10.58
N LEU A 160 6.93 -8.55 9.79
CA LEU A 160 6.97 -8.65 8.34
C LEU A 160 8.25 -8.03 7.77
N ILE A 161 8.61 -6.82 8.19
CA ILE A 161 9.87 -6.16 7.80
C ILE A 161 11.06 -7.01 8.26
N ALA A 162 11.04 -7.50 9.50
CA ALA A 162 12.10 -8.33 10.04
C ALA A 162 12.29 -9.63 9.23
N TYR A 163 11.19 -10.28 8.86
CA TYR A 163 11.21 -11.48 8.04
C TYR A 163 11.75 -11.21 6.63
N PHE A 164 11.35 -10.10 5.97
CA PHE A 164 11.92 -9.75 4.67
C PHE A 164 13.40 -9.42 4.76
N LEU A 165 13.82 -8.65 5.76
CA LEU A 165 15.23 -8.34 5.95
C LEU A 165 16.05 -9.63 6.15
N PHE A 166 15.54 -10.54 6.97
CA PHE A 166 16.14 -11.86 7.17
C PHE A 166 16.22 -12.65 5.86
N LEU A 167 15.13 -12.77 5.11
CA LEU A 167 15.11 -13.47 3.82
C LEU A 167 16.07 -12.83 2.81
N SER A 168 16.10 -11.49 2.72
CA SER A 168 17.00 -10.77 1.83
C SER A 168 18.46 -11.08 2.14
N ILE A 169 18.86 -11.08 3.42
CA ILE A 169 20.23 -11.42 3.84
C ILE A 169 20.51 -12.91 3.62
N TYR A 170 19.58 -13.79 4.00
CA TYR A 170 19.71 -15.23 3.86
C TYR A 170 19.90 -15.66 2.40
N LEU A 171 19.18 -15.02 1.48
CA LEU A 171 19.22 -15.33 0.06
C LEU A 171 20.45 -14.77 -0.66
N VAL A 172 21.27 -13.89 -0.05
CA VAL A 172 22.48 -13.35 -0.71
C VAL A 172 23.40 -14.45 -1.23
N GLY A 173 23.55 -15.55 -0.47
CA GLY A 173 24.37 -16.69 -0.90
C GLY A 173 23.81 -17.47 -2.10
N SER A 174 22.52 -17.28 -2.41
CA SER A 174 21.81 -17.93 -3.52
C SER A 174 21.64 -17.02 -4.75
N TRP A 175 22.18 -15.79 -4.71
CA TRP A 175 22.08 -14.88 -5.85
C TRP A 175 22.82 -15.45 -7.05
N GLN A 176 22.21 -15.29 -8.23
CA GLN A 176 22.79 -15.67 -9.52
C GLN A 176 23.03 -14.37 -10.32
N PRO A 177 24.22 -13.76 -10.21
CA PRO A 177 24.51 -12.49 -10.88
C PRO A 177 24.39 -12.58 -12.41
N ASP A 178 24.58 -13.76 -12.97
CA ASP A 178 24.46 -14.02 -14.40
C ASP A 178 23.04 -13.70 -14.93
N LEU A 179 22.01 -13.82 -14.11
CA LEU A 179 20.64 -13.46 -14.50
C LEU A 179 20.46 -11.95 -14.71
N LEU A 180 21.29 -11.12 -14.05
CA LEU A 180 21.25 -9.67 -14.20
C LEU A 180 21.81 -9.22 -15.57
N THR A 181 22.75 -9.99 -16.13
CA THR A 181 23.44 -9.67 -17.38
C THR A 181 22.87 -10.41 -18.59
N THR A 182 22.28 -11.59 -18.39
CA THR A 182 21.72 -12.41 -19.48
C THR A 182 20.38 -11.87 -20.01
N GLN A 183 19.62 -11.13 -19.20
CA GLN A 183 18.28 -10.62 -19.55
C GLN A 183 18.28 -9.13 -19.94
N VAL A 184 19.37 -8.65 -20.56
CA VAL A 184 19.57 -7.23 -20.88
C VAL A 184 19.05 -6.86 -22.29
N GLU A 185 18.38 -7.78 -22.99
CA GLU A 185 17.82 -7.47 -24.30
C GLU A 185 16.65 -6.48 -24.21
N PHE A 186 16.90 -5.27 -24.70
CA PHE A 186 15.88 -4.24 -24.84
C PHE A 186 15.14 -4.43 -26.18
N ASN A 187 14.07 -5.22 -26.15
CA ASN A 187 13.23 -5.47 -27.32
C ASN A 187 11.80 -4.92 -27.11
N GLN A 188 10.96 -5.01 -28.13
CA GLN A 188 9.57 -4.52 -28.08
C GLN A 188 8.73 -5.24 -27.01
N ASN A 189 9.03 -6.50 -26.71
CA ASN A 189 8.36 -7.25 -25.65
C ASN A 189 8.75 -6.74 -24.25
N THR A 190 10.03 -6.42 -24.02
CA THR A 190 10.52 -5.78 -22.79
C THR A 190 9.82 -4.45 -22.55
N LEU A 191 9.68 -3.60 -23.58
CA LEU A 191 8.94 -2.35 -23.50
C LEU A 191 7.45 -2.55 -23.13
N HIS A 192 6.80 -3.53 -23.77
CA HIS A 192 5.42 -3.87 -23.48
C HIS A 192 5.23 -4.37 -22.03
N GLN A 193 6.16 -5.19 -21.54
CA GLN A 193 6.15 -5.65 -20.15
C GLN A 193 6.37 -4.51 -19.15
N ILE A 194 7.30 -3.59 -19.43
CA ILE A 194 7.50 -2.37 -18.61
C ILE A 194 6.20 -1.57 -18.54
N TRP A 195 5.55 -1.36 -19.70
CA TRP A 195 4.31 -0.60 -19.79
C TRP A 195 3.18 -1.18 -18.92
N ILE A 196 2.94 -2.49 -19.04
CA ILE A 196 1.90 -3.18 -18.24
C ILE A 196 2.25 -3.20 -16.75
N SER A 197 3.53 -3.26 -16.42
CA SER A 197 4.00 -3.36 -15.03
C SER A 197 3.92 -2.04 -14.27
N ILE A 198 3.95 -0.89 -14.95
CA ILE A 198 3.90 0.42 -14.31
C ILE A 198 2.61 0.63 -13.50
N PRO A 199 1.39 0.49 -14.05
CA PRO A 199 0.16 0.68 -13.28
C PRO A 199 0.06 -0.28 -12.09
N VAL A 200 0.50 -1.52 -12.30
CA VAL A 200 0.52 -2.58 -11.31
C VAL A 200 1.45 -2.21 -10.15
N MET A 201 2.64 -1.69 -10.44
CA MET A 201 3.60 -1.24 -9.44
C MET A 201 3.15 0.04 -8.72
N VAL A 202 2.57 0.99 -9.44
CA VAL A 202 1.99 2.21 -8.86
C VAL A 202 0.87 1.86 -7.90
N PHE A 203 0.01 0.90 -8.26
CA PHE A 203 -1.02 0.37 -7.39
C PHE A 203 -0.43 -0.35 -6.16
N ALA A 204 0.60 -1.18 -6.35
CA ALA A 204 1.28 -1.91 -5.28
C ALA A 204 1.90 -1.00 -4.20
N PHE A 205 2.32 0.21 -4.57
CA PHE A 205 2.87 1.20 -3.65
C PHE A 205 1.85 2.28 -3.23
N SER A 206 0.60 2.16 -3.65
CA SER A 206 -0.42 3.16 -3.33
C SER A 206 -0.91 3.04 -1.90
N HIS A 207 -0.69 4.10 -1.11
CA HIS A 207 -1.19 4.25 0.26
C HIS A 207 -2.18 5.43 0.35
N THR A 208 -2.84 5.74 -0.77
CA THR A 208 -3.95 6.71 -0.90
C THR A 208 -4.96 6.69 0.27
N PRO A 209 -5.51 5.53 0.72
CA PRO A 209 -6.56 5.55 1.73
C PRO A 209 -6.07 6.01 3.12
N ILE A 210 -4.81 5.75 3.47
CA ILE A 210 -4.22 6.20 4.74
C ILE A 210 -3.68 7.63 4.66
N ILE A 211 -3.39 8.15 3.46
CA ILE A 211 -2.92 9.54 3.29
C ILE A 211 -3.93 10.54 3.82
N SER A 212 -5.23 10.26 3.64
CA SER A 212 -6.30 11.08 4.20
C SER A 212 -6.17 11.22 5.73
N THR A 213 -6.07 10.09 6.43
CA THR A 213 -5.98 10.07 7.90
C THR A 213 -4.64 10.62 8.39
N PHE A 214 -3.56 10.36 7.65
CA PHE A 214 -2.22 10.89 7.89
C PHE A 214 -2.19 12.43 7.80
N ALA A 215 -2.66 12.99 6.67
CA ALA A 215 -2.69 14.44 6.45
C ALA A 215 -3.55 15.14 7.51
N ILE A 216 -4.71 14.57 7.85
CA ILE A 216 -5.57 15.09 8.92
C ILE A 216 -4.86 15.10 10.27
N ASP A 217 -4.18 14.01 10.66
CA ASP A 217 -3.48 13.94 11.95
C ASP A 217 -2.31 14.93 12.01
N ARG A 218 -1.56 15.08 10.91
CA ARG A 218 -0.48 16.08 10.82
C ARG A 218 -1.04 17.51 10.91
N ARG A 219 -2.17 17.81 10.26
CA ARG A 219 -2.82 19.12 10.35
C ARG A 219 -3.21 19.47 11.78
N LYS A 220 -3.80 18.53 12.51
CA LYS A 220 -4.22 18.73 13.91
C LYS A 220 -3.04 19.07 14.84
N LYS A 221 -1.87 18.46 14.60
CA LYS A 221 -0.70 18.60 15.48
C LYS A 221 0.24 19.75 15.11
N TYR A 222 0.36 20.05 13.82
CA TYR A 222 1.40 20.96 13.31
C TYR A 222 0.85 22.15 12.51
N GLY A 223 -0.46 22.24 12.28
CA GLY A 223 -1.09 23.37 11.58
C GLY A 223 -0.44 23.66 10.23
N GLU A 224 0.04 24.89 10.04
CA GLU A 224 0.74 25.35 8.83
C GLU A 224 1.99 24.52 8.48
N HIS A 225 2.67 23.93 9.47
CA HIS A 225 3.85 23.09 9.24
C HIS A 225 3.52 21.62 8.93
N ALA A 226 2.24 21.26 8.82
CA ALA A 226 1.82 19.89 8.57
C ALA A 226 2.42 19.31 7.28
N MET A 227 2.49 20.11 6.22
CA MET A 227 3.00 19.61 4.93
C MET A 227 4.50 19.26 5.00
N ASP A 228 5.29 20.01 5.76
CA ASP A 228 6.72 19.72 5.88
C ASP A 228 6.96 18.44 6.69
N LYS A 229 6.10 18.18 7.69
CA LYS A 229 6.06 16.89 8.38
C LYS A 229 5.60 15.74 7.48
N CYS A 230 4.60 15.97 6.62
CA CYS A 230 4.20 14.97 5.63
C CYS A 230 5.36 14.63 4.68
N LYS A 231 6.03 15.64 4.11
CA LYS A 231 7.17 15.44 3.20
C LYS A 231 8.32 14.69 3.87
N LYS A 232 8.58 14.92 5.16
CA LYS A 232 9.67 14.24 5.88
C LYS A 232 9.41 12.73 6.01
N ILE A 233 8.16 12.33 6.21
CA ILE A 233 7.75 10.94 6.46
C ILE A 233 7.53 10.15 5.16
N MET A 234 7.05 10.81 4.09
CA MET A 234 6.74 10.18 2.79
C MET A 234 7.95 10.03 1.85
N LYS A 235 9.11 10.56 2.22
CA LYS A 235 10.36 10.36 1.48
C LYS A 235 10.85 8.93 1.67
#